data_AF-A0A7T0BUX9-F1
#
_entry.id   AF-A0A7T0BUX9-F1
#
_cell.length_a   1.000
_cell.length_b   1.000
_cell.length_c   1.000
_cell.angle_alpha   90.00
_cell.angle_beta   90.00
_cell.angle_gamma   90.00
#
_symmetry.space_group_name_H-M   'P 1'
#
loop_
_entity.id
_entity.type
_entity.pdbx_description
1 polymer ?
#
loop_
_entity_poly.entity_id
_entity_poly.type
_entity_poly.pdbx_seq_one_letter_code
_entity_poly.pdbx_strand_id
1 'polypeptide(L)'
;MDQLTPAQMATKIRERYPEFRGFNFPSGLLASAFGTSAISQYSPNKSKFFHDFCQIGALLTDEACCIRHLKTLNAGMIAQVKNEISKLSSKLRRIFHAKGYEREVNRTFEQLSNLSRLVNVRPTMSDYTSTSVREMLSPLGTLAEWRHATGALDFRGILSKVLFEAEVMWGFNIGEGGARPIPTLSGFLHPDNFIQDLLAQGRHFKDPGASMSHGEYTHRIQWWIICQEHYNGGTYRLKNAPIDVFKILGKHVTKHWKAEMGEYADFLPESMVMRTMWDQLVDSVPGDFPEANSTPNTDSFQSPHNLNYFIMKPENRRLFPLLHNFLVTRYNRRAWDTVLGVKGELYMHQALIDKWHYRKEQFESTDTDLVGIIDMLIGTSGKIVETPRAYLKWD
;
A
#
# COMPACT_ATOMS: atom_id res chain seq x y z
N MET A 1 21.07 4.19 22.92
CA MET A 1 21.67 3.03 22.25
C MET A 1 22.72 3.58 21.32
N ASP A 2 23.98 3.16 21.48
CA ASP A 2 25.08 3.66 20.64
C ASP A 2 24.86 3.24 19.19
N GLN A 3 25.01 4.19 18.26
CA GLN A 3 24.92 3.89 16.83
C GLN A 3 26.05 2.94 16.46
N LEU A 4 25.69 1.78 15.89
CA LEU A 4 26.67 0.82 15.42
C LEU A 4 27.43 1.43 14.25
N THR A 5 28.75 1.38 14.31
CA THR A 5 29.59 1.72 13.16
C THR A 5 29.30 0.76 12.00
N PRO A 6 29.57 1.14 10.74
CA PRO A 6 29.47 0.23 9.60
C PRO A 6 30.21 -1.10 9.80
N ALA A 7 31.35 -1.08 10.50
CA ALA A 7 32.09 -2.29 10.87
C ALA A 7 31.31 -3.16 11.85
N GLN A 8 30.68 -2.56 12.87
CA GLN A 8 29.85 -3.29 13.84
C GLN A 8 28.56 -3.86 13.20
N MET A 9 27.95 -3.15 12.25
CA MET A 9 26.82 -3.69 11.47
C MET A 9 27.24 -4.89 10.62
N ALA A 10 28.38 -4.80 9.93
CA ALA A 10 28.92 -5.91 9.14
C ALA A 10 29.20 -7.15 10.01
N THR A 11 29.74 -6.98 11.22
CA THR A 11 29.95 -8.08 12.18
C THR A 11 28.63 -8.75 12.55
N LYS A 12 27.60 -7.98 12.91
CA LYS A 12 26.28 -8.54 13.25
C LYS A 12 25.60 -9.27 12.10
N ILE A 13 25.80 -8.82 10.86
CA ILE A 13 25.30 -9.50 9.66
C ILE A 13 25.99 -10.88 9.52
N ARG A 14 27.30 -11.01 9.73
CA ARG A 14 28.01 -12.31 9.67
C ARG A 14 27.63 -13.27 10.80
N GLU A 15 27.28 -12.74 11.97
CA GLU A 15 26.75 -13.54 13.08
C GLU A 15 25.38 -14.12 12.72
N ARG A 16 24.54 -13.33 12.04
CA ARG A 16 23.19 -13.68 11.62
C ARG A 16 23.14 -14.64 10.43
N TYR A 17 24.08 -14.52 9.49
CA TYR A 17 24.12 -15.26 8.22
C TYR A 17 25.48 -15.97 8.05
N PRO A 18 25.59 -17.24 8.51
CA PRO A 18 26.86 -17.97 8.58
C PRO A 18 27.57 -18.16 7.24
N GLU A 19 26.85 -18.15 6.13
CA GLU A 19 27.35 -18.22 4.75
C GLU A 19 28.31 -17.07 4.39
N PHE A 20 28.30 -15.97 5.15
CA PHE A 20 29.21 -14.84 4.96
C PHE A 20 30.46 -14.84 5.85
N ARG A 21 30.69 -15.89 6.68
CA ARG A 21 31.83 -15.94 7.63
C ARG A 21 33.22 -16.02 6.97
N GLY A 22 33.31 -16.34 5.68
CA GLY A 22 34.58 -16.42 4.92
C GLY A 22 34.93 -15.19 4.10
N PHE A 23 34.05 -14.19 4.00
CA PHE A 23 34.31 -12.99 3.21
C PHE A 23 35.07 -11.96 4.06
N ASN A 24 36.22 -11.48 3.57
CA ASN A 24 36.82 -10.25 4.07
C ASN A 24 36.05 -9.08 3.47
N PHE A 25 35.53 -8.17 4.30
CA PHE A 25 34.70 -7.05 3.87
C PHE A 25 35.57 -5.79 3.77
N PRO A 26 36.12 -5.41 2.61
CA PRO A 26 36.85 -4.15 2.47
C PRO A 26 35.84 -3.02 2.29
N SER A 27 35.36 -2.37 3.36
CA SER A 27 34.57 -1.11 3.35
C SER A 27 33.40 -0.97 2.35
N GLY A 28 33.00 -2.03 1.63
CA GLY A 28 32.29 -1.94 0.35
C GLY A 28 31.25 -3.05 0.16
N LEU A 29 30.91 -3.79 1.22
CA LEU A 29 29.88 -4.84 1.17
C LEU A 29 28.48 -4.31 1.48
N LEU A 30 28.13 -3.20 0.81
CA LEU A 30 26.77 -2.96 0.32
C LEU A 30 26.60 -3.55 -1.09
N ALA A 31 27.68 -4.07 -1.71
CA ALA A 31 27.71 -4.55 -3.09
C ALA A 31 26.96 -5.85 -3.37
N SER A 32 26.70 -6.73 -2.39
CA SER A 32 25.97 -7.99 -2.64
C SER A 32 24.45 -7.84 -2.62
N ALA A 33 23.91 -6.77 -2.02
CA ALA A 33 22.49 -6.45 -2.06
C ALA A 33 22.09 -5.71 -3.36
N PHE A 34 23.05 -5.27 -4.18
CA PHE A 34 22.82 -4.31 -5.27
C PHE A 34 23.57 -4.59 -6.58
N GLY A 35 24.17 -5.78 -6.76
CA GLY A 35 24.98 -6.09 -7.94
C GLY A 35 26.28 -5.28 -8.01
N THR A 36 27.38 -5.92 -8.38
CA THR A 36 28.75 -5.41 -8.15
C THR A 36 29.13 -4.17 -8.98
N SER A 37 28.35 -3.73 -9.96
CA SER A 37 28.76 -2.60 -10.83
C SER A 37 28.01 -1.28 -10.59
N ALA A 38 26.74 -1.33 -10.13
CA ALA A 38 25.92 -0.13 -9.94
C ALA A 38 26.50 0.81 -8.86
N ILE A 39 26.96 0.26 -7.73
CA ILE A 39 27.46 1.04 -6.58
C ILE A 39 28.77 1.80 -6.86
N SER A 40 29.58 1.40 -7.85
CA SER A 40 30.84 2.09 -8.17
C SER A 40 30.64 3.56 -8.60
N GLN A 41 29.47 3.88 -9.17
CA GLN A 41 29.06 5.25 -9.51
C GLN A 41 28.50 6.02 -8.29
N TYR A 42 28.04 5.30 -7.28
CA TYR A 42 27.38 5.84 -6.07
C TYR A 42 28.25 5.70 -4.82
N SER A 43 29.58 5.64 -4.98
CA SER A 43 30.47 5.52 -3.83
C SER A 43 30.18 6.61 -2.78
N PRO A 44 30.49 6.37 -1.49
CA PRO A 44 30.28 7.36 -0.42
C PRO A 44 30.83 8.77 -0.72
N ASN A 45 31.78 8.88 -1.64
CA ASN A 45 32.42 10.13 -2.06
C ASN A 45 31.71 10.83 -3.24
N LYS A 46 30.71 10.19 -3.87
CA LYS A 46 30.05 10.67 -5.11
C LYS A 46 28.59 11.08 -4.93
N SER A 47 27.85 10.54 -3.96
CA SER A 47 26.46 10.94 -3.69
C SER A 47 26.22 11.20 -2.22
N LYS A 48 25.75 12.41 -1.89
CA LYS A 48 25.31 12.77 -0.54
C LYS A 48 24.11 11.95 -0.05
N PHE A 49 23.43 11.23 -0.95
CA PHE A 49 22.27 10.38 -0.65
C PHE A 49 22.62 8.90 -0.49
N PHE A 50 23.87 8.49 -0.73
CA PHE A 50 24.26 7.08 -0.68
C PHE A 50 23.85 6.41 0.65
N HIS A 51 24.16 7.06 1.78
CA HIS A 51 23.76 6.58 3.09
C HIS A 51 22.25 6.34 3.20
N ASP A 52 21.43 7.26 2.67
CA ASP A 52 19.98 7.18 2.80
C ASP A 52 19.41 6.04 1.96
N PHE A 53 19.97 5.78 0.79
CA PHE A 53 19.63 4.60 -0.01
C PHE A 53 19.94 3.30 0.73
N CYS A 54 21.10 3.23 1.39
CA CYS A 54 21.45 2.06 2.20
C CYS A 54 20.49 1.85 3.36
N GLN A 55 20.08 2.94 4.04
CA GLN A 55 19.11 2.85 5.14
C GLN A 55 17.73 2.41 4.65
N ILE A 56 17.26 2.91 3.50
CA ILE A 56 15.99 2.48 2.90
C ILE A 56 16.03 1.00 2.54
N GLY A 57 17.08 0.55 1.84
CA GLY A 57 17.24 -0.87 1.49
C GLY A 57 17.26 -1.74 2.74
N ALA A 58 18.09 -1.39 3.73
CA ALA A 58 18.20 -2.15 4.98
C ALA A 58 16.89 -2.18 5.79
N LEU A 59 16.13 -1.07 5.81
CA LEU A 59 14.81 -1.01 6.47
C LEU A 59 13.81 -1.96 5.81
N LEU A 60 13.72 -1.94 4.48
CA LEU A 60 12.75 -2.74 3.73
C LEU A 60 13.15 -4.23 3.66
N THR A 61 14.40 -4.57 3.97
CA THR A 61 14.84 -5.95 4.24
C THR A 61 14.58 -6.38 5.69
N ASP A 62 14.50 -5.46 6.66
CA ASP A 62 14.12 -5.77 8.04
C ASP A 62 12.59 -5.91 8.18
N GLU A 63 12.11 -7.12 7.86
CA GLU A 63 10.70 -7.50 7.95
C GLU A 63 10.10 -7.21 9.34
N ALA A 64 10.85 -7.50 10.41
CA ALA A 64 10.37 -7.28 11.78
C ALA A 64 10.16 -5.80 12.08
N CYS A 65 11.03 -4.92 11.56
CA CYS A 65 10.83 -3.47 11.65
C CYS A 65 9.60 -3.03 10.86
N CYS A 66 9.48 -3.47 9.61
CA CYS A 66 8.34 -3.15 8.77
C CYS A 66 7.00 -3.60 9.37
N ILE A 67 6.94 -4.80 9.97
CA ILE A 67 5.74 -5.31 10.66
C ILE A 67 5.32 -4.39 11.81
N ARG A 68 6.26 -3.83 12.59
CA ARG A 68 5.92 -2.87 13.67
C ARG A 68 5.27 -1.61 13.11
N HIS A 69 5.79 -1.12 11.99
CA HIS A 69 5.22 0.04 11.29
C HIS A 69 3.84 -0.27 10.70
N LEU A 70 3.65 -1.42 10.05
CA LEU A 70 2.35 -1.86 9.54
C LEU A 70 1.28 -1.98 10.65
N LYS A 71 1.66 -2.48 11.83
CA LYS A 71 0.77 -2.49 13.01
C LYS A 71 0.37 -1.08 13.44
N THR A 72 1.31 -0.14 13.38
CA THR A 72 1.06 1.28 13.70
C THR A 72 0.13 1.93 12.67
N LEU A 73 0.34 1.65 11.37
CA LEU A 73 -0.56 2.10 10.30
C LEU A 73 -1.98 1.57 10.49
N ASN A 74 -2.12 0.28 10.78
CA ASN A 74 -3.42 -0.34 11.07
C ASN A 74 -4.10 0.29 12.30
N ALA A 75 -3.35 0.58 13.36
CA ALA A 75 -3.88 1.29 14.53
C ALA A 75 -4.36 2.71 14.18
N GLY A 76 -3.63 3.42 13.30
CA GLY A 76 -4.05 4.70 12.75
C GLY A 76 -5.36 4.61 11.97
N MET A 77 -5.52 3.59 11.12
CA MET A 77 -6.79 3.32 10.43
C MET A 77 -7.93 3.06 11.40
N ILE A 78 -7.71 2.27 12.45
CA ILE A 78 -8.71 2.00 13.50
C ILE A 78 -9.11 3.30 14.21
N ALA A 79 -8.14 4.14 14.57
CA ALA A 79 -8.40 5.43 15.20
C ALA A 79 -9.24 6.33 14.29
N GLN A 80 -8.93 6.36 13.00
CA GLN A 80 -9.69 7.13 12.03
C GLN A 80 -11.13 6.63 11.87
N VAL A 81 -11.36 5.32 11.85
CA VAL A 81 -12.72 4.74 11.84
C VAL A 81 -13.50 5.16 13.09
N LYS A 82 -12.89 5.07 14.27
CA LYS A 82 -13.53 5.51 15.53
C LYS A 82 -13.89 7.00 15.50
N ASN A 83 -13.03 7.83 14.93
CA ASN A 83 -13.30 9.26 14.75
C ASN A 83 -14.54 9.48 13.86
N GLU A 84 -14.62 8.81 12.72
CA GLU A 84 -15.79 8.91 11.82
C GLU A 84 -17.09 8.39 12.48
N ILE A 85 -17.02 7.29 13.24
CA ILE A 85 -18.15 6.79 14.04
C ILE A 85 -18.60 7.83 15.08
N SER A 86 -17.66 8.50 15.76
CA SER A 86 -17.97 9.55 16.75
C SER A 86 -18.64 10.77 16.13
N LYS A 87 -18.16 11.21 14.95
CA LYS A 87 -18.78 12.30 14.18
C LYS A 87 -20.20 11.96 13.76
N LEU A 88 -20.42 10.75 13.22
CA LEU A 88 -21.76 10.29 12.86
C LEU A 88 -22.66 10.26 14.08
N SER A 89 -22.20 9.65 15.17
CA SER A 89 -22.93 9.57 16.44
C SER A 89 -23.42 10.96 16.88
N SER A 90 -22.53 11.95 16.83
CA SER A 90 -22.84 13.33 17.20
C SER A 90 -23.81 14.02 16.22
N LYS A 91 -23.77 13.68 14.93
CA LYS A 91 -24.73 14.15 13.93
C LYS A 91 -26.12 13.53 14.16
N LEU A 92 -26.19 12.23 14.42
CA LEU A 92 -27.43 11.51 14.68
C LEU A 92 -28.14 12.01 15.94
N ARG A 93 -27.40 12.25 17.04
CA ARG A 93 -27.98 12.85 18.26
C ARG A 93 -28.73 14.14 17.97
N ARG A 94 -28.14 15.03 17.18
CA ARG A 94 -28.74 16.31 16.82
C ARG A 94 -30.04 16.13 16.02
N ILE A 95 -30.04 15.23 15.04
CA ILE A 95 -31.21 14.96 14.19
C ILE A 95 -32.35 14.37 15.01
N PHE A 96 -32.06 13.36 15.83
CA PHE A 96 -33.10 12.68 16.60
C PHE A 96 -33.66 13.55 17.72
N HIS A 97 -32.82 14.32 18.41
CA HIS A 97 -33.29 15.29 19.40
C HIS A 97 -34.22 16.32 18.76
N ALA A 98 -33.89 16.81 17.56
CA ALA A 98 -34.75 17.75 16.82
C ALA A 98 -36.11 17.14 16.40
N LYS A 99 -36.23 15.81 16.34
CA LYS A 99 -37.43 15.10 15.91
C LYS A 99 -38.17 14.36 17.04
N GLY A 100 -37.69 14.42 18.29
CA GLY A 100 -38.33 13.75 19.43
C GLY A 100 -38.18 12.23 19.49
N TYR A 101 -37.18 11.65 18.80
CA TYR A 101 -36.95 10.20 18.71
C TYR A 101 -35.93 9.67 19.73
N GLU A 102 -36.12 9.90 21.03
CA GLU A 102 -35.12 9.54 22.05
C GLU A 102 -34.85 8.03 22.18
N ARG A 103 -35.83 7.16 21.87
CA ARG A 103 -35.64 5.70 21.97
C ARG A 103 -34.77 5.15 20.84
N GLU A 104 -34.97 5.62 19.62
CA GLU A 104 -34.20 5.23 18.44
C GLU A 104 -32.73 5.68 18.56
N VAL A 105 -32.47 6.81 19.20
CA VAL A 105 -31.10 7.26 19.54
C VAL A 105 -30.38 6.19 20.32
N ASN A 106 -30.93 5.75 21.45
CA ASN A 106 -30.23 4.84 22.36
C ASN A 106 -29.91 3.49 21.68
N ARG A 107 -30.83 2.98 20.84
CA ARG A 107 -30.62 1.74 20.07
C ARG A 107 -29.51 1.89 19.03
N THR A 108 -29.51 2.96 18.24
CA THR A 108 -28.44 3.21 17.25
C THR A 108 -27.08 3.44 17.93
N PHE A 109 -27.08 4.06 19.12
CA PHE A 109 -25.86 4.26 19.91
C PHE A 109 -25.26 2.96 20.44
N GLU A 110 -26.09 2.06 20.94
CA GLU A 110 -25.64 0.73 21.37
C GLU A 110 -25.01 -0.05 20.21
N GLN A 111 -25.61 0.05 19.02
CA GLN A 111 -25.08 -0.58 17.80
C GLN A 111 -23.76 0.04 17.32
N LEU A 112 -23.64 1.37 17.33
CA LEU A 112 -22.38 2.05 16.99
C LEU A 112 -21.27 1.77 18.02
N SER A 113 -21.65 1.64 19.30
CA SER A 113 -20.74 1.19 20.37
C SER A 113 -20.26 -0.25 20.12
N ASN A 114 -21.15 -1.14 19.69
CA ASN A 114 -20.80 -2.50 19.32
C ASN A 114 -19.89 -2.55 18.08
N LEU A 115 -20.13 -1.71 17.06
CA LEU A 115 -19.22 -1.56 15.92
C LEU A 115 -17.84 -1.06 16.35
N SER A 116 -17.77 -0.06 17.24
CA SER A 116 -16.51 0.43 17.81
C SER A 116 -15.79 -0.65 18.63
N ARG A 117 -16.52 -1.56 19.29
CA ARG A 117 -15.95 -2.73 19.97
C ARG A 117 -15.47 -3.78 18.97
N LEU A 118 -16.19 -4.02 17.88
CA LEU A 118 -15.79 -4.94 16.81
C LEU A 118 -14.51 -4.51 16.10
N VAL A 119 -14.28 -3.20 15.95
CA VAL A 119 -13.00 -2.68 15.44
C VAL A 119 -11.83 -3.00 16.39
N ASN A 120 -12.10 -3.28 17.68
CA ASN A 120 -11.11 -3.68 18.69
C ASN A 120 -11.05 -5.19 18.97
N VAL A 121 -12.07 -5.98 18.56
CA VAL A 121 -12.26 -7.37 19.00
C VAL A 121 -12.14 -8.33 17.82
N ARG A 122 -11.42 -9.44 18.04
CA ARG A 122 -11.24 -10.55 17.11
C ARG A 122 -12.61 -11.03 16.61
N PRO A 123 -12.97 -10.87 15.33
CA PRO A 123 -14.18 -11.51 14.82
C PRO A 123 -13.88 -12.98 14.58
N THR A 124 -14.49 -13.86 15.37
CA THR A 124 -14.78 -15.23 14.96
C THR A 124 -15.98 -15.20 14.02
N MET A 125 -15.92 -15.90 12.89
CA MET A 125 -16.96 -15.82 11.85
C MET A 125 -18.34 -16.35 12.27
N SER A 126 -18.50 -16.95 13.45
CA SER A 126 -19.75 -17.60 13.86
C SER A 126 -20.85 -16.64 14.31
N ASP A 127 -20.54 -15.37 14.58
CA ASP A 127 -21.43 -14.61 15.48
C ASP A 127 -22.43 -13.69 14.75
N TYR A 128 -22.35 -13.50 13.42
CA TYR A 128 -23.29 -12.61 12.72
C TYR A 128 -23.49 -12.93 11.24
N THR A 129 -24.73 -13.22 10.85
CA THR A 129 -25.19 -13.26 9.46
C THR A 129 -25.68 -11.89 9.00
N SER A 130 -25.45 -11.53 7.73
CA SER A 130 -25.82 -10.25 7.09
C SER A 130 -27.31 -9.90 7.16
N THR A 131 -28.16 -10.90 7.38
CA THR A 131 -29.61 -10.77 7.57
C THR A 131 -29.97 -9.90 8.78
N SER A 132 -29.21 -10.00 9.88
CA SER A 132 -29.51 -9.32 11.14
C SER A 132 -29.41 -7.79 11.07
N VAL A 133 -28.42 -7.24 10.36
CA VAL A 133 -28.25 -5.78 10.20
C VAL A 133 -29.31 -5.19 9.26
N ARG A 134 -29.70 -5.93 8.21
CA ARG A 134 -30.70 -5.49 7.23
C ARG A 134 -32.11 -5.48 7.82
N GLU A 135 -32.47 -6.49 8.61
CA GLU A 135 -33.74 -6.55 9.33
C GLU A 135 -33.80 -5.52 10.47
N MET A 136 -32.66 -5.22 11.12
CA MET A 136 -32.53 -4.21 12.18
C MET A 136 -32.79 -2.77 11.72
N LEU A 137 -32.51 -2.44 10.46
CA LEU A 137 -32.60 -1.07 9.92
C LEU A 137 -33.92 -0.78 9.20
N SER A 138 -34.74 -1.81 8.97
CA SER A 138 -36.01 -1.68 8.24
C SER A 138 -37.06 -0.73 8.87
N PRO A 139 -37.13 -0.51 10.21
CA PRO A 139 -38.14 0.38 10.79
C PRO A 139 -37.86 1.88 10.65
N LEU A 140 -36.65 2.29 10.21
CA LEU A 140 -36.15 3.67 10.34
C LEU A 140 -36.29 4.52 9.06
N GLY A 141 -37.11 4.10 8.10
CA GLY A 141 -37.25 4.73 6.78
C GLY A 141 -36.45 4.02 5.70
N THR A 142 -36.58 4.48 4.46
CA THR A 142 -35.87 3.87 3.33
C THR A 142 -34.36 4.08 3.46
N LEU A 143 -33.58 3.11 3.00
CA LEU A 143 -32.10 3.17 2.95
C LEU A 143 -31.59 4.45 2.25
N ALA A 144 -32.38 5.01 1.33
CA ALA A 144 -32.13 6.28 0.64
C ALA A 144 -32.25 7.51 1.56
N GLU A 145 -33.26 7.55 2.44
CA GLU A 145 -33.45 8.63 3.41
C GLU A 145 -32.32 8.67 4.45
N TRP A 146 -31.83 7.50 4.88
CA TRP A 146 -30.65 7.41 5.74
C TRP A 146 -29.36 7.83 5.05
N ARG A 147 -29.13 7.43 3.79
CA ARG A 147 -27.98 7.87 3.00
C ARG A 147 -27.94 9.39 2.86
N HIS A 148 -29.09 10.01 2.67
CA HIS A 148 -29.22 11.46 2.55
C HIS A 148 -29.10 12.18 3.90
N ALA A 149 -29.67 11.64 4.98
CA ALA A 149 -29.67 12.25 6.32
C ALA A 149 -28.32 12.10 7.04
N THR A 150 -27.68 10.92 6.94
CA THR A 150 -26.38 10.67 7.59
C THR A 150 -25.23 11.31 6.84
N GLY A 151 -25.39 11.59 5.53
CA GLY A 151 -24.25 11.89 4.66
C GLY A 151 -23.31 10.70 4.74
N ALA A 152 -23.62 9.65 3.98
CA ALA A 152 -23.02 8.31 4.02
C ALA A 152 -21.65 8.31 4.71
N LEU A 153 -21.54 7.60 5.84
CA LEU A 153 -20.26 7.28 6.47
C LEU A 153 -19.27 6.89 5.38
N ASP A 154 -18.37 7.81 5.03
CA ASP A 154 -17.48 7.57 3.93
C ASP A 154 -16.20 6.96 4.47
N PHE A 155 -16.28 5.66 4.76
CA PHE A 155 -15.08 4.90 5.06
C PHE A 155 -14.27 4.62 3.79
N ARG A 156 -14.71 5.08 2.59
CA ARG A 156 -13.93 4.91 1.36
C ARG A 156 -12.62 5.63 1.51
N GLY A 157 -11.57 4.91 1.15
CA GLY A 157 -10.23 5.46 1.22
C GLY A 157 -9.78 5.77 2.64
N ILE A 158 -10.25 5.05 3.67
CA ILE A 158 -9.73 5.19 5.04
C ILE A 158 -8.19 5.10 5.08
N LEU A 159 -7.62 4.11 4.38
CA LEU A 159 -6.17 4.00 4.19
C LEU A 159 -5.63 5.25 3.48
N SER A 160 -6.26 5.64 2.37
CA SER A 160 -5.83 6.80 1.59
C SER A 160 -5.84 8.10 2.41
N LYS A 161 -6.78 8.26 3.34
CA LYS A 161 -6.89 9.41 4.25
C LYS A 161 -5.77 9.41 5.28
N VAL A 162 -5.57 8.28 5.97
CA VAL A 162 -4.47 8.13 6.96
C VAL A 162 -3.10 8.35 6.30
N LEU A 163 -2.88 7.75 5.13
CA LEU A 163 -1.65 7.96 4.36
C LEU A 163 -1.52 9.43 3.94
N PHE A 164 -2.59 10.04 3.40
CA PHE A 164 -2.55 11.42 2.91
C PHE A 164 -2.25 12.44 4.02
N GLU A 165 -2.88 12.29 5.19
CA GLU A 165 -2.61 13.14 6.35
C GLU A 165 -1.14 13.06 6.77
N ALA A 166 -0.56 11.85 6.82
CA ALA A 166 0.85 11.66 7.13
C ALA A 166 1.78 12.22 6.03
N GLU A 167 1.46 11.98 4.77
CA GLU A 167 2.20 12.48 3.61
C GLU A 167 2.30 14.01 3.62
N VAL A 168 1.17 14.70 3.79
CA VAL A 168 1.10 16.17 3.90
C VAL A 168 1.95 16.68 5.07
N MET A 169 1.85 16.02 6.23
CA MET A 169 2.65 16.36 7.41
C MET A 169 4.16 16.23 7.15
N TRP A 170 4.58 15.25 6.34
CA TRP A 170 5.98 15.03 5.97
C TRP A 170 6.43 15.82 4.74
N GLY A 171 5.59 16.74 4.24
CA GLY A 171 5.88 17.64 3.13
C GLY A 171 5.56 17.07 1.75
N PHE A 172 5.08 15.82 1.66
CA PHE A 172 4.66 15.23 0.39
C PHE A 172 3.33 15.81 -0.08
N ASN A 173 3.12 15.78 -1.40
CA ASN A 173 1.92 16.28 -2.05
C ASN A 173 1.61 17.76 -1.76
N ILE A 174 2.56 18.55 -1.28
CA ILE A 174 2.41 20.00 -1.12
C ILE A 174 2.78 20.70 -2.43
N GLY A 175 2.03 21.74 -2.82
CA GLY A 175 2.33 22.67 -3.90
C GLY A 175 2.13 24.12 -3.46
N GLU A 176 2.21 25.08 -4.38
CA GLU A 176 2.09 26.53 -4.08
C GLU A 176 0.79 26.90 -3.37
N GLY A 177 -0.30 26.17 -3.63
CA GLY A 177 -1.62 26.34 -2.99
C GLY A 177 -1.89 25.42 -1.79
N GLY A 178 -0.88 24.74 -1.24
CA GLY A 178 -1.04 23.79 -0.14
C GLY A 178 -1.17 22.33 -0.59
N ALA A 179 -1.97 21.55 0.13
CA ALA A 179 -2.10 20.11 -0.13
C ALA A 179 -2.76 19.84 -1.51
N ARG A 180 -2.10 19.01 -2.31
CA ARG A 180 -2.54 18.60 -3.66
C ARG A 180 -3.19 17.22 -3.61
N PRO A 181 -4.20 16.95 -4.46
CA PRO A 181 -4.80 15.63 -4.55
C PRO A 181 -3.79 14.59 -5.07
N ILE A 182 -3.96 13.35 -4.60
CA ILE A 182 -3.17 12.21 -5.05
C ILE A 182 -3.57 11.83 -6.48
N PRO A 183 -2.67 11.92 -7.46
CA PRO A 183 -2.94 11.43 -8.81
C PRO A 183 -3.16 9.92 -8.79
N THR A 184 -4.11 9.47 -9.61
CA THR A 184 -4.31 8.05 -9.92
C THR A 184 -3.73 7.82 -11.30
N LEU A 185 -2.72 6.94 -11.40
CA LEU A 185 -2.12 6.61 -12.68
C LEU A 185 -3.04 5.66 -13.44
N SER A 186 -3.16 5.81 -14.75
CA SER A 186 -3.92 4.88 -15.60
C SER A 186 -3.09 4.57 -16.84
N GLY A 187 -2.92 3.28 -17.13
CA GLY A 187 -2.07 2.83 -18.23
C GLY A 187 -0.57 2.99 -17.93
N PHE A 188 0.25 2.83 -18.98
CA PHE A 188 1.69 2.97 -18.89
C PHE A 188 2.09 4.44 -18.79
N LEU A 189 2.80 4.81 -17.73
CA LEU A 189 3.34 6.16 -17.56
C LEU A 189 4.76 6.21 -18.15
N HIS A 190 5.02 7.16 -19.04
CA HIS A 190 6.36 7.37 -19.57
C HIS A 190 7.36 7.67 -18.43
N PRO A 191 8.57 7.06 -18.41
CA PRO A 191 9.54 7.26 -17.34
C PRO A 191 9.86 8.72 -17.04
N ASP A 192 9.96 9.57 -18.07
CA ASP A 192 10.23 11.00 -17.84
C ASP A 192 9.09 11.70 -17.09
N ASN A 193 7.83 11.38 -17.40
CA ASN A 193 6.68 11.94 -16.68
C ASN A 193 6.62 11.40 -15.25
N PHE A 194 6.94 10.12 -15.06
CA PHE A 194 7.06 9.54 -13.73
C PHE A 194 8.09 10.30 -12.87
N ILE A 195 9.27 10.56 -13.43
CA ILE A 195 10.35 11.23 -12.73
C ILE A 195 10.03 12.71 -12.50
N GLN A 196 9.60 13.44 -13.53
CA GLN A 196 9.43 14.90 -13.46
C GLN A 196 8.10 15.31 -12.81
N ASP A 197 7.01 14.60 -13.08
CA ASP A 197 5.68 15.00 -12.63
C ASP A 197 5.31 14.42 -11.26
N LEU A 198 5.90 13.27 -10.90
CA LEU A 198 5.64 12.63 -9.60
C LEU A 198 6.84 12.74 -8.66
N LEU A 199 7.96 12.10 -8.99
CA LEU A 199 9.08 11.99 -8.06
C LEU A 199 9.67 13.36 -7.71
N ALA A 200 10.12 14.12 -8.71
CA ALA A 200 10.74 15.43 -8.52
C ALA A 200 9.84 16.44 -7.78
N GLN A 201 8.52 16.27 -7.88
CA GLN A 201 7.54 17.11 -7.19
C GLN A 201 7.18 16.61 -5.78
N GLY A 202 7.73 15.49 -5.33
CA GLY A 202 7.37 14.87 -4.04
C GLY A 202 5.91 14.43 -4.00
N ARG A 203 5.36 13.96 -5.13
CA ARG A 203 3.97 13.50 -5.22
C ARG A 203 3.92 11.98 -5.13
N HIS A 204 3.19 11.50 -4.14
CA HIS A 204 2.74 10.11 -4.12
C HIS A 204 1.61 9.92 -5.14
N PHE A 205 1.35 8.67 -5.49
CA PHE A 205 0.35 8.30 -6.48
C PHE A 205 -0.31 6.98 -6.08
N LYS A 206 -1.47 6.70 -6.66
CA LYS A 206 -2.02 5.34 -6.68
C LYS A 206 -1.55 4.65 -7.94
N ASP A 207 -1.22 3.38 -7.81
CA ASP A 207 -0.72 2.55 -8.90
C ASP A 207 -1.71 1.44 -9.28
N PRO A 208 -2.88 1.77 -9.86
CA PRO A 208 -3.79 0.76 -10.36
C PRO A 208 -3.34 0.18 -11.70
N GLY A 209 -2.32 0.77 -12.34
CA GLY A 209 -1.74 0.34 -13.62
C GLY A 209 -0.76 -0.82 -13.46
N ALA A 210 -0.08 -0.93 -12.32
CA ALA A 210 0.71 -2.11 -11.98
C ALA A 210 -0.16 -3.37 -11.80
N SER A 211 0.44 -4.55 -11.77
CA SER A 211 -0.29 -5.81 -11.63
C SER A 211 -1.16 -5.82 -10.36
N MET A 212 -2.19 -6.68 -10.33
CA MET A 212 -3.04 -6.81 -9.13
C MET A 212 -2.22 -7.20 -7.90
N SER A 213 -1.21 -8.04 -8.10
CA SER A 213 -0.27 -8.51 -7.10
C SER A 213 0.63 -7.42 -6.52
N HIS A 214 0.93 -6.38 -7.30
CA HIS A 214 1.70 -5.22 -6.86
C HIS A 214 0.97 -4.38 -5.81
N GLY A 215 -0.36 -4.25 -5.95
CA GLY A 215 -1.23 -3.48 -5.06
C GLY A 215 -1.19 -1.96 -5.29
N GLU A 216 -2.35 -1.32 -5.32
CA GLU A 216 -2.48 0.10 -5.72
C GLU A 216 -1.93 1.13 -4.70
N TYR A 217 -1.72 0.72 -3.45
CA TYR A 217 -1.22 1.56 -2.36
C TYR A 217 0.21 1.22 -1.95
N THR A 218 0.83 0.22 -2.55
CA THR A 218 1.99 -0.42 -1.93
C THR A 218 3.19 0.51 -1.82
N HIS A 219 3.48 1.31 -2.85
CA HIS A 219 4.53 2.32 -2.77
C HIS A 219 4.25 3.39 -1.71
N ARG A 220 2.99 3.79 -1.55
CA ARG A 220 2.60 4.73 -0.48
C ARG A 220 2.82 4.11 0.89
N ILE A 221 2.56 2.81 1.05
CA ILE A 221 2.82 2.07 2.30
C ILE A 221 4.32 1.95 2.56
N GLN A 222 5.14 1.59 1.56
CA GLN A 222 6.61 1.56 1.69
C GLN A 222 7.15 2.91 2.16
N TRP A 223 6.72 4.00 1.52
CA TRP A 223 7.14 5.35 1.90
C TRP A 223 6.59 5.79 3.25
N TRP A 224 5.40 5.35 3.63
CA TRP A 224 4.90 5.56 4.98
C TRP A 224 5.79 4.87 6.02
N ILE A 225 6.23 3.63 5.77
CA ILE A 225 7.17 2.91 6.65
C ILE A 225 8.51 3.67 6.76
N ILE A 226 9.08 4.11 5.63
CA ILE A 226 10.33 4.87 5.58
C ILE A 226 10.23 6.16 6.38
N CYS A 227 9.16 6.94 6.17
CA CYS A 227 8.95 8.19 6.88
C CYS A 227 8.70 7.96 8.37
N GLN A 228 7.86 6.99 8.71
CA GLN A 228 7.55 6.66 10.10
C GLN A 228 8.81 6.25 10.87
N GLU A 229 9.69 5.44 10.27
CA GLU A 229 10.99 5.09 10.84
C GLU A 229 11.88 6.32 11.05
N HIS A 230 11.98 7.20 10.05
CA HIS A 230 12.80 8.41 10.12
C HIS A 230 12.32 9.37 11.22
N TYR A 231 11.02 9.71 11.24
CA TYR A 231 10.47 10.73 12.14
C TYR A 231 10.34 10.24 13.59
N ASN A 232 10.28 8.92 13.82
CA ASN A 232 10.35 8.36 15.17
C ASN A 232 11.79 8.23 15.69
N GLY A 233 12.80 8.62 14.90
CA GLY A 233 14.20 8.46 15.28
C GLY A 233 14.62 6.98 15.37
N GLY A 234 14.07 6.13 14.51
CA GLY A 234 14.35 4.71 14.48
C GLY A 234 15.78 4.37 14.05
N THR A 235 16.08 3.08 14.03
CA THR A 235 17.40 2.54 13.68
C THR A 235 17.84 2.96 12.28
N TYR A 236 16.91 2.98 11.32
CA TYR A 236 17.20 3.25 9.90
C TYR A 236 16.98 4.71 9.51
N ARG A 237 17.28 5.64 10.41
CA ARG A 237 17.06 7.07 10.19
C ARG A 237 17.91 7.60 9.03
N LEU A 238 17.25 8.26 8.08
CA LEU A 238 17.89 8.98 6.97
C LEU A 238 18.62 10.24 7.47
N LYS A 239 19.71 10.62 6.78
CA LYS A 239 20.44 11.88 6.96
C LYS A 239 19.69 13.08 6.38
N ASN A 240 19.05 12.89 5.23
CA ASN A 240 18.21 13.90 4.60
C ASN A 240 16.73 13.66 4.93
N ALA A 241 15.87 14.67 4.72
CA ALA A 241 14.43 14.48 4.87
C ALA A 241 13.93 13.44 3.85
N PRO A 242 12.99 12.53 4.21
CA PRO A 242 12.50 11.50 3.30
C PRO A 242 12.02 12.02 1.94
N ILE A 243 11.37 13.19 1.91
CA ILE A 243 10.92 13.81 0.66
C ILE A 243 12.08 14.22 -0.26
N ASP A 244 13.21 14.68 0.30
CA ASP A 244 14.36 15.06 -0.50
C ASP A 244 15.00 13.83 -1.15
N VAL A 245 15.02 12.71 -0.43
CA VAL A 245 15.48 11.41 -0.94
C VAL A 245 14.51 10.87 -2.01
N PHE A 246 13.20 10.98 -1.78
CA PHE A 246 12.17 10.60 -2.76
C PHE A 246 12.35 11.33 -4.09
N LYS A 247 12.56 12.65 -4.06
CA LYS A 247 12.69 13.51 -5.25
C LYS A 247 13.86 13.20 -6.16
N ILE A 248 14.86 12.49 -5.65
CA ILE A 248 16.10 12.18 -6.38
C ILE A 248 16.18 10.73 -6.81
N LEU A 249 15.28 9.84 -6.36
CA LEU A 249 15.33 8.41 -6.70
C LEU A 249 15.31 8.15 -8.22
N GLY A 250 14.47 8.89 -8.94
CA GLY A 250 14.35 8.77 -10.40
C GLY A 250 15.54 9.34 -11.18
N LYS A 251 16.37 10.18 -10.56
CA LYS A 251 17.51 10.84 -11.25
C LYS A 251 18.75 9.95 -11.33
N HIS A 252 18.82 8.95 -10.46
CA HIS A 252 20.00 8.10 -10.33
C HIS A 252 19.80 6.80 -11.08
N VAL A 253 20.25 6.77 -12.33
CA VAL A 253 20.18 5.62 -13.24
C VAL A 253 21.46 4.77 -13.18
N THR A 254 21.30 3.47 -13.21
CA THR A 254 22.37 2.47 -13.26
C THR A 254 22.45 1.92 -14.68
N LYS A 255 23.66 1.94 -15.25
CA LYS A 255 23.94 1.33 -16.58
C LYS A 255 24.19 -0.17 -16.52
N HIS A 256 24.15 -0.76 -15.32
CA HIS A 256 24.47 -2.17 -15.10
C HIS A 256 23.60 -3.09 -15.96
N TRP A 257 22.32 -2.77 -16.07
CA TRP A 257 21.35 -3.60 -16.77
C TRP A 257 21.62 -3.66 -18.28
N LYS A 258 22.06 -2.54 -18.87
CA LYS A 258 22.52 -2.50 -20.25
C LYS A 258 23.68 -3.49 -20.49
N ALA A 259 24.58 -3.66 -19.52
CA ALA A 259 25.69 -4.60 -19.64
C ALA A 259 25.25 -6.07 -19.53
N GLU A 260 24.23 -6.38 -18.72
CA GLU A 260 23.72 -7.75 -18.55
C GLU A 260 22.85 -8.21 -19.72
N MET A 261 22.13 -7.29 -20.37
CA MET A 261 21.32 -7.58 -21.56
C MET A 261 22.15 -7.78 -22.84
N GLY A 262 23.46 -7.53 -22.80
CA GLY A 262 24.37 -7.70 -23.94
C GLY A 262 23.91 -6.91 -25.19
N GLU A 263 24.04 -7.53 -26.37
CA GLU A 263 23.68 -6.90 -27.66
C GLU A 263 22.18 -6.55 -27.77
N TYR A 264 21.31 -7.24 -27.01
CA TYR A 264 19.86 -6.96 -27.01
C TYR A 264 19.55 -5.55 -26.48
N ALA A 265 20.40 -5.02 -25.62
CA ALA A 265 20.21 -3.72 -24.99
C ALA A 265 20.33 -2.54 -25.98
N ASP A 266 21.03 -2.74 -27.10
CA ASP A 266 21.21 -1.70 -28.13
C ASP A 266 19.97 -1.53 -29.03
N PHE A 267 19.04 -2.49 -29.00
CA PHE A 267 17.77 -2.42 -29.74
C PHE A 267 16.60 -1.88 -28.91
N LEU A 268 16.81 -1.69 -27.59
CA LEU A 268 15.79 -1.17 -26.69
C LEU A 268 16.01 0.34 -26.47
N PRO A 269 14.93 1.12 -26.30
CA PRO A 269 15.04 2.51 -25.85
C PRO A 269 15.87 2.60 -24.56
N GLU A 270 16.70 3.65 -24.44
CA GLU A 270 17.55 3.84 -23.25
C GLU A 270 16.75 3.81 -21.94
N SER A 271 15.52 4.31 -21.98
CA SER A 271 14.56 4.29 -20.87
C SER A 271 14.11 2.88 -20.43
N MET A 272 14.28 1.86 -21.27
CA MET A 272 13.95 0.46 -20.95
C MET A 272 15.15 -0.32 -20.37
N VAL A 273 16.38 0.15 -20.61
CA VAL A 273 17.62 -0.51 -20.15
C VAL A 273 18.29 0.19 -18.97
N MET A 274 17.74 1.32 -18.54
CA MET A 274 18.24 2.09 -17.41
C MET A 274 17.38 1.85 -16.18
N ARG A 275 18.01 1.37 -15.10
CA ARG A 275 17.33 1.16 -13.82
C ARG A 275 17.67 2.25 -12.84
N THR A 276 16.67 2.88 -12.29
CA THR A 276 16.77 3.94 -11.30
C THR A 276 16.96 3.39 -9.89
N MET A 277 17.33 4.24 -8.94
CA MET A 277 17.31 3.87 -7.52
C MET A 277 15.90 3.58 -7.00
N TRP A 278 14.85 4.05 -7.69
CA TRP A 278 13.47 3.65 -7.41
C TRP A 278 13.28 2.13 -7.61
N ASP A 279 13.68 1.62 -8.78
CA ASP A 279 13.58 0.20 -9.14
C ASP A 279 14.35 -0.71 -8.15
N GLN A 280 15.47 -0.20 -7.64
CA GLN A 280 16.36 -0.95 -6.73
C GLN A 280 15.89 -0.98 -5.28
N LEU A 281 15.14 0.03 -4.83
CA LEU A 281 14.83 0.21 -3.41
C LEU A 281 13.38 -0.10 -3.07
N VAL A 282 12.45 0.26 -3.95
CA VAL A 282 11.01 0.23 -3.64
C VAL A 282 10.17 -0.41 -4.75
N ASP A 283 10.79 -0.75 -5.87
CA ASP A 283 10.11 -1.35 -7.03
C ASP A 283 10.89 -2.54 -7.60
N SER A 284 11.46 -3.32 -6.69
CA SER A 284 12.15 -4.57 -7.02
C SER A 284 11.11 -5.66 -7.29
N VAL A 285 11.40 -6.60 -8.19
CA VAL A 285 10.43 -7.67 -8.52
C VAL A 285 10.81 -8.94 -7.76
N PRO A 286 9.88 -9.83 -7.39
CA PRO A 286 10.25 -11.10 -6.77
C PRO A 286 11.04 -12.00 -7.75
N GLY A 287 11.95 -12.83 -7.24
CA GLY A 287 12.84 -13.64 -8.10
C GLY A 287 12.18 -14.70 -8.95
N ASP A 288 10.94 -15.09 -8.61
CA ASP A 288 10.13 -16.08 -9.31
C ASP A 288 9.26 -15.49 -10.42
N PHE A 289 9.30 -14.17 -10.63
CA PHE A 289 8.52 -13.50 -11.67
C PHE A 289 9.27 -13.47 -13.01
N PRO A 290 8.58 -13.60 -14.15
CA PRO A 290 9.21 -13.45 -15.47
C PRO A 290 9.98 -12.13 -15.63
N GLU A 291 9.52 -11.08 -14.96
CA GLU A 291 10.12 -9.75 -14.94
C GLU A 291 11.34 -9.62 -14.01
N ALA A 292 11.69 -10.65 -13.23
CA ALA A 292 12.92 -10.72 -12.43
C ALA A 292 14.17 -10.64 -13.32
N ASN A 293 14.07 -11.08 -14.58
CA ASN A 293 15.12 -10.88 -15.60
C ASN A 293 15.21 -9.43 -16.09
N SER A 294 14.43 -8.51 -15.53
CA SER A 294 14.45 -7.11 -15.88
C SER A 294 14.69 -6.18 -14.68
N THR A 295 14.61 -6.66 -13.44
CA THR A 295 14.70 -5.84 -12.22
C THR A 295 15.42 -6.62 -11.12
N PRO A 296 16.00 -5.94 -10.10
CA PRO A 296 16.61 -6.64 -8.98
C PRO A 296 15.60 -7.55 -8.32
N ASN A 297 15.98 -8.82 -8.14
CA ASN A 297 15.14 -9.75 -7.43
C ASN A 297 15.30 -9.61 -5.92
N THR A 298 14.20 -9.69 -5.19
CA THR A 298 14.23 -9.67 -3.73
C THR A 298 13.03 -10.41 -3.17
N ASP A 299 13.24 -11.13 -2.07
CA ASP A 299 12.16 -11.72 -1.26
C ASP A 299 11.69 -10.77 -0.14
N SER A 300 12.22 -9.54 -0.13
CA SER A 300 11.93 -8.54 0.90
C SER A 300 10.83 -7.55 0.51
N PHE A 301 10.52 -6.60 1.40
CA PHE A 301 9.53 -5.54 1.16
C PHE A 301 10.05 -4.37 0.30
N GLN A 302 11.27 -4.48 -0.21
CA GLN A 302 11.71 -3.67 -1.36
C GLN A 302 10.87 -4.00 -2.60
N SER A 303 10.33 -5.22 -2.68
CA SER A 303 9.34 -5.58 -3.69
C SER A 303 7.93 -5.20 -3.24
N PRO A 304 7.19 -4.41 -4.03
CA PRO A 304 5.80 -4.10 -3.73
C PRO A 304 4.94 -5.37 -3.77
N HIS A 305 5.19 -6.31 -4.69
CA HIS A 305 4.50 -7.60 -4.71
C HIS A 305 4.64 -8.33 -3.38
N ASN A 306 5.87 -8.48 -2.87
CA ASN A 306 6.09 -9.20 -1.61
C ASN A 306 5.44 -8.51 -0.41
N LEU A 307 5.53 -7.18 -0.33
CA LEU A 307 4.88 -6.43 0.75
C LEU A 307 3.35 -6.58 0.69
N ASN A 308 2.76 -6.38 -0.49
CA ASN A 308 1.32 -6.49 -0.67
C ASN A 308 0.83 -7.93 -0.38
N TYR A 309 1.52 -8.94 -0.92
CA TYR A 309 1.24 -10.35 -0.64
C TYR A 309 1.37 -10.67 0.85
N PHE A 310 2.45 -10.22 1.49
CA PHE A 310 2.64 -10.41 2.91
C PHE A 310 1.46 -9.86 3.71
N ILE A 311 1.01 -8.64 3.42
CA ILE A 311 -0.14 -8.04 4.13
C ILE A 311 -1.43 -8.83 3.84
N MET A 312 -1.64 -9.30 2.63
CA MET A 312 -2.87 -10.03 2.26
C MET A 312 -2.88 -11.50 2.66
N LYS A 313 -1.77 -12.08 3.15
CA LYS A 313 -1.76 -13.49 3.62
C LYS A 313 -2.78 -13.69 4.74
N PRO A 314 -3.61 -14.75 4.70
CA PRO A 314 -4.63 -15.02 5.72
C PRO A 314 -4.07 -15.04 7.16
N GLU A 315 -2.86 -15.56 7.31
CA GLU A 315 -2.13 -15.71 8.57
C GLU A 315 -1.83 -14.35 9.23
N ASN A 316 -1.60 -13.34 8.38
CA ASN A 316 -1.25 -11.99 8.79
C ASN A 316 -2.46 -11.10 9.09
N ARG A 317 -3.68 -11.57 8.81
CA ARG A 317 -4.93 -10.89 9.18
C ARG A 317 -4.98 -10.52 10.65
N ARG A 318 -4.38 -11.33 11.53
CA ARG A 318 -4.34 -11.07 12.97
C ARG A 318 -3.39 -9.93 13.37
N LEU A 319 -2.38 -9.64 12.54
CA LEU A 319 -1.38 -8.62 12.83
C LEU A 319 -1.89 -7.21 12.50
N PHE A 320 -2.66 -7.07 11.42
CA PHE A 320 -3.17 -5.78 10.95
C PHE A 320 -4.56 -5.94 10.28
N PRO A 321 -5.61 -6.30 11.06
CA PRO A 321 -6.89 -6.76 10.53
C PRO A 321 -7.60 -5.78 9.59
N LEU A 322 -7.57 -4.48 9.90
CA LEU A 322 -8.24 -3.48 9.08
C LEU A 322 -7.47 -3.18 7.80
N LEU A 323 -6.13 -3.11 7.87
CA LEU A 323 -5.27 -2.95 6.69
C LEU A 323 -5.36 -4.17 5.76
N HIS A 324 -5.29 -5.38 6.32
CA HIS A 324 -5.44 -6.64 5.58
C HIS A 324 -6.78 -6.68 4.83
N ASN A 325 -7.90 -6.52 5.54
CA ASN A 325 -9.23 -6.58 4.92
C ASN A 325 -9.35 -5.51 3.84
N PHE A 326 -8.86 -4.28 4.11
CA PHE A 326 -8.90 -3.20 3.12
C PHE A 326 -8.15 -3.56 1.83
N LEU A 327 -6.92 -4.09 1.92
CA LEU A 327 -6.14 -4.46 0.72
C LEU A 327 -6.73 -5.67 0.00
N VAL A 328 -7.25 -6.68 0.72
CA VAL A 328 -7.95 -7.83 0.13
C VAL A 328 -9.19 -7.38 -0.64
N THR A 329 -10.02 -6.52 -0.07
CA THR A 329 -11.21 -5.98 -0.77
C THR A 329 -10.81 -5.21 -2.02
N ARG A 330 -9.74 -4.41 -1.96
CA ARG A 330 -9.22 -3.69 -3.15
C ARG A 330 -8.67 -4.65 -4.21
N TYR A 331 -7.99 -5.71 -3.79
CA TYR A 331 -7.51 -6.76 -4.67
C TYR A 331 -8.67 -7.46 -5.39
N ASN A 332 -9.66 -7.94 -4.64
CA ASN A 332 -10.82 -8.66 -5.17
C ASN A 332 -11.62 -7.80 -6.14
N ARG A 333 -11.81 -6.51 -5.83
CA ARG A 333 -12.47 -5.58 -6.75
C ARG A 333 -11.72 -5.44 -8.07
N ARG A 334 -10.39 -5.32 -8.03
CA ARG A 334 -9.57 -5.24 -9.26
C ARG A 334 -9.63 -6.54 -10.05
N ALA A 335 -9.57 -7.69 -9.37
CA ALA A 335 -9.73 -8.99 -10.01
C ALA A 335 -11.06 -9.11 -10.73
N TRP A 336 -12.14 -8.65 -10.09
CA TRP A 336 -13.46 -8.65 -10.68
C TRP A 336 -13.59 -7.71 -11.88
N ASP A 337 -13.06 -6.48 -11.77
CA ASP A 337 -13.05 -5.51 -12.88
C ASP A 337 -12.27 -6.07 -14.09
N THR A 338 -11.16 -6.79 -13.86
CA THR A 338 -10.41 -7.49 -14.92
C THR A 338 -11.21 -8.63 -15.53
N VAL A 339 -11.85 -9.48 -14.73
CA VAL A 339 -12.67 -10.61 -15.22
C VAL A 339 -13.88 -10.13 -16.02
N LEU A 340 -14.52 -9.02 -15.62
CA LEU A 340 -15.63 -8.44 -16.37
C LEU A 340 -15.19 -7.66 -17.61
N GLY A 341 -13.97 -7.11 -17.60
CA GLY A 341 -13.38 -6.40 -18.74
C GLY A 341 -12.76 -7.32 -19.80
N VAL A 342 -12.35 -8.53 -19.42
CA VAL A 342 -11.65 -9.50 -20.28
C VAL A 342 -12.33 -10.85 -20.19
N LYS A 343 -12.96 -11.32 -21.28
CA LYS A 343 -13.54 -12.68 -21.41
C LYS A 343 -12.52 -13.85 -21.25
N GLY A 344 -11.27 -13.58 -20.84
CA GLY A 344 -10.13 -14.50 -21.00
C GLY A 344 -9.28 -14.82 -19.77
N GLU A 345 -9.48 -14.18 -18.60
CA GLU A 345 -8.56 -14.36 -17.46
C GLU A 345 -9.18 -15.07 -16.24
N LEU A 346 -9.92 -16.15 -16.46
CA LEU A 346 -10.31 -17.08 -15.40
C LEU A 346 -9.11 -17.84 -14.77
N TYR A 347 -7.95 -17.86 -15.44
CA TYR A 347 -6.77 -18.63 -15.02
C TYR A 347 -6.06 -18.09 -13.77
N MET A 348 -6.04 -16.78 -13.54
CA MET A 348 -5.38 -16.22 -12.34
C MET A 348 -6.15 -16.52 -11.05
N HIS A 349 -7.47 -16.66 -11.13
CA HIS A 349 -8.33 -16.94 -9.99
C HIS A 349 -7.98 -18.29 -9.32
N GLN A 350 -7.75 -19.33 -10.13
CA GLN A 350 -7.42 -20.67 -9.63
C GLN A 350 -6.01 -20.72 -9.05
N ALA A 351 -5.02 -20.11 -9.72
CA ALA A 351 -3.65 -20.06 -9.23
C ALA A 351 -3.52 -19.37 -7.85
N LEU A 352 -4.36 -18.37 -7.56
CA LEU A 352 -4.38 -17.67 -6.28
C LEU A 352 -5.12 -18.46 -5.19
N ILE A 353 -6.26 -19.07 -5.54
CA ILE A 353 -6.98 -20.01 -4.67
C ILE A 353 -6.03 -21.15 -4.26
N ASP A 354 -5.30 -21.70 -5.22
CA ASP A 354 -4.32 -22.77 -5.02
C ASP A 354 -3.11 -22.29 -4.20
N LYS A 355 -2.56 -21.11 -4.51
CA LYS A 355 -1.41 -20.52 -3.80
C LYS A 355 -1.72 -20.12 -2.36
N TRP A 356 -2.96 -19.77 -2.05
CA TRP A 356 -3.38 -19.33 -0.72
C TRP A 356 -4.17 -20.39 0.06
N HIS A 357 -4.36 -21.58 -0.53
CA HIS A 357 -5.17 -22.66 0.02
C HIS A 357 -6.57 -22.20 0.46
N TYR A 358 -7.13 -21.19 -0.22
CA TYR A 358 -8.51 -20.79 0.01
C TYR A 358 -9.43 -21.81 -0.66
N ARG A 359 -10.56 -22.12 -0.02
CA ARG A 359 -11.68 -22.72 -0.75
C ARG A 359 -12.36 -21.64 -1.57
N LYS A 360 -12.89 -21.98 -2.75
CA LYS A 360 -13.61 -21.05 -3.64
C LYS A 360 -14.72 -20.30 -2.89
N GLU A 361 -15.42 -21.01 -2.01
CA GLU A 361 -16.49 -20.46 -1.16
C GLU A 361 -15.96 -19.50 -0.10
N GLN A 362 -14.70 -19.61 0.35
CA GLN A 362 -14.07 -18.66 1.27
C GLN A 362 -13.68 -17.35 0.58
N PHE A 363 -13.28 -17.44 -0.69
CA PHE A 363 -13.00 -16.28 -1.52
C PHE A 363 -14.29 -15.54 -1.90
N GLU A 364 -15.35 -16.28 -2.22
CA GLU A 364 -16.67 -15.71 -2.54
C GLU A 364 -17.42 -15.21 -1.27
N SER A 365 -17.26 -15.86 -0.11
CA SER A 365 -17.91 -15.43 1.16
C SER A 365 -17.26 -14.22 1.83
N THR A 366 -16.01 -13.87 1.50
CA THR A 366 -15.44 -12.58 1.95
C THR A 366 -16.25 -11.36 1.48
N ASP A 367 -17.12 -11.52 0.49
CA ASP A 367 -18.05 -10.50 -0.01
C ASP A 367 -19.32 -10.32 0.87
N THR A 368 -19.61 -11.22 1.83
CA THR A 368 -20.96 -11.29 2.45
C THR A 368 -21.03 -11.36 3.98
N ASP A 369 -19.94 -11.63 4.70
CA ASP A 369 -19.94 -11.69 6.18
C ASP A 369 -19.41 -10.40 6.80
N LEU A 370 -20.09 -9.79 7.78
CA LEU A 370 -19.81 -8.59 8.62
C LEU A 370 -18.71 -7.58 8.18
N VAL A 371 -17.52 -8.04 7.79
CA VAL A 371 -16.57 -7.36 6.89
C VAL A 371 -17.25 -6.93 5.58
N GLY A 372 -18.09 -7.77 4.97
CA GLY A 372 -19.02 -7.49 3.87
C GLY A 372 -20.06 -6.41 4.18
N ILE A 373 -20.46 -6.23 5.45
CA ILE A 373 -21.38 -5.15 5.88
C ILE A 373 -20.62 -3.84 6.07
N ILE A 374 -19.38 -3.90 6.58
CA ILE A 374 -18.46 -2.78 6.54
C ILE A 374 -18.22 -2.44 5.06
N ASP A 375 -17.90 -3.40 4.19
CA ASP A 375 -17.75 -3.24 2.74
C ASP A 375 -19.04 -2.76 2.05
N MET A 376 -20.24 -3.05 2.54
CA MET A 376 -21.49 -2.49 2.00
C MET A 376 -21.68 -1.02 2.41
N LEU A 377 -21.14 -0.63 3.58
CA LEU A 377 -21.07 0.77 4.05
C LEU A 377 -19.90 1.55 3.42
N ILE A 378 -18.82 0.88 3.04
CA ILE A 378 -17.66 1.46 2.31
C ILE A 378 -17.89 1.41 0.79
N GLY A 379 -18.76 0.56 0.27
CA GLY A 379 -18.61 0.05 -1.10
C GLY A 379 -19.86 0.01 -1.96
N THR A 380 -20.88 0.84 -1.77
CA THR A 380 -21.89 1.02 -2.84
C THR A 380 -22.46 2.44 -2.91
N SER A 381 -21.99 3.22 -3.88
CA SER A 381 -22.87 4.15 -4.58
C SER A 381 -22.97 3.69 -6.03
N GLY A 382 -24.05 2.96 -6.33
CA GLY A 382 -24.56 2.90 -7.68
C GLY A 382 -24.84 4.32 -8.15
N LYS A 383 -24.01 4.80 -9.06
CA LYS A 383 -24.41 5.60 -10.21
C LYS A 383 -23.58 5.13 -11.39
N ILE A 384 -24.28 4.49 -12.31
CA ILE A 384 -23.90 4.35 -13.71
C ILE A 384 -23.53 5.75 -14.21
N VAL A 385 -22.28 5.95 -14.63
CA VAL A 385 -21.99 7.03 -15.57
C VAL A 385 -22.39 6.48 -16.92
N GLU A 386 -23.47 7.03 -17.47
CA GLU A 386 -23.97 6.73 -18.81
C GLU A 386 -22.83 6.92 -19.82
N THR A 387 -22.51 5.83 -20.52
CA THR A 387 -21.85 5.76 -21.84
C THR A 387 -20.66 6.70 -22.11
N PRO A 388 -19.45 6.16 -22.39
CA PRO A 388 -18.58 6.80 -23.37
C PRO A 388 -19.32 6.77 -24.71
N ARG A 389 -19.71 7.93 -25.24
CA ARG A 389 -20.10 8.04 -26.65
C ARG A 389 -18.94 7.52 -27.48
N ALA A 390 -19.19 6.46 -28.25
CA ALA A 390 -18.32 6.06 -29.33
C ALA A 390 -18.17 7.24 -30.30
N TYR A 391 -17.00 7.87 -30.31
CA TYR A 391 -16.54 8.68 -31.43
C TYR A 391 -15.16 8.17 -31.81
N LEU A 392 -15.15 7.11 -32.60
CA LEU A 392 -14.14 6.88 -33.63
C LEU A 392 -14.87 6.25 -34.81
N LYS A 393 -15.43 7.10 -35.68
CA LYS A 393 -15.49 6.76 -37.10
C LYS A 393 -14.06 6.81 -37.60
N TRP A 394 -13.59 5.70 -38.12
CA TRP A 394 -12.43 5.67 -38.98
C TRP A 394 -12.94 5.92 -40.40
N ASP A 395 -12.46 7.00 -41.02
CA ASP A 395 -12.38 7.10 -42.48
C ASP A 395 -11.12 6.36 -42.95
#